data_AF-A0A7C7D1D2-F1
#
_entry.id   AF-A0A7C7D1D2-F1
#
_cell.length_a   1.000
_cell.length_b   1.000
_cell.length_c   1.000
_cell.angle_alpha   90.00
_cell.angle_beta   90.00
_cell.angle_gamma   90.00
#
_symmetry.space_group_name_H-M   'P 1'
#
loop_
_entity.id
_entity.type
_entity.pdbx_description
1 polymer ?
#
loop_
_entity_poly.entity_id
_entity_poly.type
_entity_poly.pdbx_seq_one_letter_code
_entity_poly.pdbx_strand_id
1 'polypeptide(L)'
;MVDLMPETTKGDKQVTRDGLTLAKTLYFLSMPFRPNLLKIYMAVDRFVEVPIDQLKADGIKGILIDADGTLGPHHARKFSSEVVEHISKMVDHGLKVAIYTNAFEDRFHQFKGISVVTNV
;
A
#
# COMPACT_ATOMS: atom_id res chain seq x y z
N MET A 1 -34.08 35.57 -13.30
CA MET A 1 -32.67 35.39 -12.88
C MET A 1 -32.62 34.09 -12.10
N VAL A 2 -32.38 32.99 -12.81
CA VAL A 2 -32.20 31.65 -12.25
C VAL A 2 -30.91 31.16 -12.87
N ASP A 3 -29.88 31.08 -12.04
CA ASP A 3 -28.54 30.65 -12.42
C ASP A 3 -28.56 29.11 -12.45
N LEU A 4 -28.73 28.54 -13.64
CA LEU A 4 -28.63 27.10 -13.88
C LEU A 4 -27.16 26.78 -14.13
N MET A 5 -26.43 26.49 -13.06
CA MET A 5 -25.12 25.84 -13.16
C MET A 5 -25.32 24.41 -13.70
N PRO A 6 -24.50 23.95 -14.66
CA PRO A 6 -24.52 22.57 -15.09
C PRO A 6 -23.83 21.71 -14.02
N GLU A 7 -24.52 20.66 -13.53
CA GLU A 7 -23.89 19.60 -12.77
C GLU A 7 -22.74 19.01 -13.61
N THR A 8 -21.52 19.15 -13.11
CA THR A 8 -20.37 18.43 -13.64
C THR A 8 -20.53 16.96 -13.28
N THR A 9 -21.11 16.18 -14.20
CA THR A 9 -21.07 14.71 -14.17
C THR A 9 -19.63 14.26 -14.00
N LYS A 10 -19.34 13.68 -12.83
CA LYS A 10 -18.08 13.01 -12.51
C LYS A 10 -17.87 11.91 -13.55
N GLY A 11 -17.00 12.16 -14.52
CA GLY A 11 -16.68 11.21 -15.58
C GLY A 11 -16.22 9.90 -14.95
N ASP A 12 -17.00 8.86 -15.16
CA ASP A 12 -16.69 7.49 -14.80
C ASP A 12 -15.47 7.06 -15.64
N LYS A 13 -14.26 7.24 -15.08
CA LYS A 13 -13.04 6.76 -15.71
C LYS A 13 -13.09 5.24 -15.65
N GLN A 14 -13.56 4.61 -16.73
CA GLN A 14 -13.38 3.18 -16.94
C GLN A 14 -11.90 2.85 -16.81
N VAL A 15 -11.53 2.25 -15.68
CA VAL A 15 -10.20 1.69 -15.47
C VAL A 15 -10.10 0.46 -16.36
N THR A 16 -9.47 0.61 -17.53
CA THR A 16 -9.15 -0.52 -18.39
C THR A 16 -8.13 -1.37 -17.66
N ARG A 17 -8.56 -2.52 -17.12
CA ARG A 17 -7.66 -3.46 -16.44
C ARG A 17 -6.65 -3.97 -17.47
N ASP A 18 -5.38 -3.70 -17.20
CA ASP A 18 -4.30 -4.06 -18.08
C ASP A 18 -4.14 -5.59 -18.06
N GLY A 19 -4.54 -6.26 -19.14
CA GLY A 19 -4.60 -7.73 -19.24
C GLY A 19 -3.21 -8.40 -19.25
N LEU A 20 -3.18 -9.68 -19.63
CA LEU A 20 -1.92 -10.40 -19.84
C LEU A 20 -1.27 -9.90 -21.14
N THR A 21 -0.38 -8.91 -21.02
CA THR A 21 0.38 -8.37 -22.15
C THR A 21 1.59 -9.28 -22.46
N LEU A 22 2.11 -9.19 -23.68
CA LEU A 22 3.35 -9.91 -24.07
C LEU A 22 4.51 -9.60 -23.12
N ALA A 23 4.61 -8.36 -22.64
CA ALA A 23 5.62 -7.97 -21.66
C ALA A 23 5.47 -8.74 -20.33
N LYS A 24 4.25 -8.87 -19.81
CA LYS A 24 3.97 -9.66 -18.59
C LYS A 24 4.27 -11.14 -18.79
N THR A 25 3.91 -11.70 -19.94
CA THR A 25 4.20 -13.11 -20.28
C THR A 25 5.69 -13.38 -20.38
N LEU A 26 6.44 -12.54 -21.11
CA LEU A 26 7.89 -12.67 -21.23
C LEU A 26 8.59 -12.49 -19.89
N TYR A 27 8.13 -11.52 -19.09
CA TYR A 27 8.64 -11.33 -17.72
C TYR A 27 8.44 -12.60 -16.89
N PHE A 28 7.22 -13.15 -16.86
CA PHE A 28 6.90 -14.37 -16.13
C PHE A 28 7.81 -15.55 -16.54
N LEU A 29 7.96 -15.78 -17.85
CA LEU A 29 8.85 -16.85 -18.37
C LEU A 29 10.32 -16.61 -18.03
N SER A 30 10.73 -15.36 -17.85
CA SER A 30 12.11 -15.02 -17.48
C SER A 30 12.40 -15.13 -15.98
N MET A 31 11.37 -15.18 -15.12
CA MET A 31 11.55 -15.15 -13.65
C MET A 31 12.44 -16.27 -13.10
N PRO A 32 12.35 -17.54 -13.56
CA PRO A 32 13.24 -18.61 -13.10
C PRO A 32 14.72 -18.31 -13.36
N PHE A 33 15.02 -17.48 -14.36
CA PHE A 33 16.38 -17.08 -14.74
C PHE A 33 16.82 -15.76 -14.09
N ARG A 34 16.01 -15.20 -13.18
CA ARG A 34 16.29 -13.96 -12.43
C ARG A 34 16.14 -14.18 -10.92
N PRO A 35 16.87 -15.13 -10.33
CA PRO A 35 16.68 -15.53 -8.93
C PRO A 35 16.86 -14.37 -7.94
N ASN A 36 17.72 -13.39 -8.26
CA ASN A 36 17.94 -12.21 -7.41
C ASN A 36 16.70 -11.31 -7.31
N LEU A 37 15.83 -11.27 -8.33
CA LEU A 37 14.58 -10.49 -8.30
C LEU A 37 13.48 -11.17 -7.48
N LEU A 38 13.63 -12.47 -7.21
CA LEU A 38 12.70 -13.25 -6.40
C LEU A 38 13.20 -13.43 -4.96
N LYS A 39 14.40 -12.92 -4.67
CA LYS A 39 14.96 -13.00 -3.32
C LYS A 39 14.14 -12.11 -2.41
N ILE A 40 13.51 -12.74 -1.43
CA ILE A 40 12.82 -12.04 -0.34
C ILE A 40 13.85 -11.23 0.43
N TYR A 41 13.61 -9.93 0.56
CA TYR A 41 14.47 -9.03 1.33
C TYR A 41 14.45 -9.41 2.83
N MET A 42 13.26 -9.64 3.37
CA MET A 42 13.02 -9.98 4.76
C MET A 42 11.72 -10.78 4.91
N ALA A 43 11.70 -11.74 5.82
CA ALA A 43 10.51 -12.48 6.21
C ALA A 43 10.33 -12.40 7.72
N VAL A 44 9.11 -12.08 8.14
CA VAL A 44 8.65 -12.05 9.53
C VAL A 44 7.25 -12.66 9.60
N ASP A 45 6.84 -13.16 10.75
CA ASP A 45 5.54 -13.84 10.89
C ASP A 45 4.38 -12.82 10.95
N ARG A 46 4.61 -11.65 11.55
CA ARG A 46 3.63 -10.57 11.63
C ARG A 46 4.22 -9.24 11.17
N PHE A 47 3.38 -8.38 10.59
CA PHE A 47 3.78 -7.03 10.18
C PHE A 47 4.46 -6.23 11.31
N VAL A 48 3.96 -6.34 12.54
CA VAL A 48 4.49 -5.60 13.70
C VAL A 48 5.89 -6.05 14.15
N GLU A 49 6.41 -7.14 13.58
CA GLU A 49 7.74 -7.67 13.86
C GLU A 49 8.79 -7.16 12.86
N VAL A 50 8.39 -6.36 11.87
CA VAL A 50 9.35 -5.74 10.94
C VAL A 50 10.31 -4.82 11.73
N PRO A 51 11.62 -5.12 11.75
CA PRO A 51 12.60 -4.38 12.55
C PRO A 51 12.95 -3.04 11.89
N ILE A 52 12.39 -1.95 12.45
CA ILE A 52 12.58 -0.57 11.97
C ILE A 52 14.06 -0.18 11.88
N ASP A 53 14.86 -0.56 12.87
CA ASP A 53 16.29 -0.20 12.91
C ASP A 53 17.09 -0.88 11.80
N GLN A 54 16.74 -2.13 11.45
CA GLN A 54 17.36 -2.84 10.34
C GLN A 54 17.03 -2.16 9.01
N LEU A 55 15.76 -1.76 8.79
CA LEU A 55 15.37 -1.05 7.58
C LEU A 55 16.20 0.23 7.39
N LYS A 56 16.41 0.96 8.48
CA LYS A 56 17.23 2.18 8.47
C LYS A 56 18.71 1.89 8.24
N ALA A 57 19.26 0.86 8.88
CA ALA A 57 20.65 0.44 8.69
C ALA A 57 20.93 0.05 7.22
N ASP A 58 19.93 -0.53 6.55
CA ASP A 58 19.98 -0.89 5.13
C ASP A 58 19.74 0.30 4.19
N GLY A 59 19.54 1.51 4.73
CA GLY A 59 19.38 2.75 3.97
C GLY A 59 17.97 2.95 3.39
N ILE A 60 16.97 2.20 3.85
CA ILE A 60 15.57 2.38 3.45
C ILE A 60 15.06 3.71 4.01
N LYS A 61 14.47 4.53 3.14
CA LYS A 61 13.97 5.88 3.49
C LYS A 61 12.44 5.95 3.59
N GLY A 62 11.74 4.96 3.04
CA GLY A 62 10.28 4.94 3.04
C GLY A 62 9.72 3.60 2.63
N ILE A 63 8.44 3.40 2.96
CA ILE A 63 7.72 2.15 2.84
C ILE A 63 6.33 2.44 2.29
N LEU A 64 5.93 1.67 1.28
CA LEU A 64 4.55 1.57 0.81
C LEU A 64 3.96 0.28 1.39
N ILE A 65 2.85 0.38 2.10
CA ILE A 65 2.26 -0.75 2.82
C ILE A 65 0.90 -1.07 2.20
N ASP A 66 0.74 -2.30 1.75
CA ASP A 66 -0.58 -2.84 1.41
C ASP A 66 -1.47 -2.90 2.67
N ALA A 67 -2.79 -2.86 2.50
CA ALA A 67 -3.73 -2.86 3.61
C ALA A 67 -4.31 -4.25 3.92
N ASP A 68 -5.11 -4.78 2.99
CA ASP A 68 -5.97 -5.95 3.21
C ASP A 68 -5.15 -7.25 3.13
N GLY A 69 -5.08 -8.00 4.22
CA GLY A 69 -4.22 -9.18 4.35
C GLY A 69 -2.81 -8.86 4.87
N THR A 70 -2.45 -7.58 4.97
CA THR A 70 -1.16 -7.11 5.45
C THR A 70 -1.28 -6.43 6.83
N LEU A 71 -2.08 -5.36 6.95
CA LEU A 71 -2.31 -4.63 8.20
C LEU A 71 -3.41 -5.25 9.06
N GLY A 72 -4.27 -6.06 8.44
CA GLY A 72 -5.36 -6.76 9.09
C GLY A 72 -6.10 -7.66 8.11
N PRO A 73 -7.13 -8.39 8.56
CA PRO A 73 -7.95 -9.22 7.68
C PRO A 73 -8.61 -8.40 6.57
N HIS A 74 -8.97 -9.07 5.47
CA HIS A 74 -9.72 -8.45 4.38
C HIS A 74 -10.97 -7.74 4.91
N HIS A 75 -11.14 -6.51 4.46
CA HIS A 75 -12.25 -5.63 4.80
C HIS A 75 -12.38 -5.24 6.28
N ALA A 76 -11.30 -5.37 7.06
CA ALA A 76 -11.26 -4.86 8.42
C ALA A 76 -11.69 -3.39 8.47
N ARG A 77 -12.67 -3.07 9.32
CA ARG A 77 -13.08 -1.68 9.61
C ARG A 77 -12.24 -1.04 10.72
N LYS A 78 -11.48 -1.87 11.44
CA LYS A 78 -10.65 -1.47 12.56
C LYS A 78 -9.38 -2.32 12.54
N PHE A 79 -8.24 -1.65 12.63
CA PHE A 79 -6.92 -2.26 12.75
C PHE A 79 -6.54 -2.36 14.23
N SER A 80 -5.72 -3.35 14.58
CA SER A 80 -5.27 -3.53 15.95
C SER A 80 -4.42 -2.33 16.41
N SER A 81 -4.40 -2.05 17.71
CA SER A 81 -3.55 -0.99 18.26
C SER A 81 -2.07 -1.26 17.97
N GLU A 82 -1.63 -2.52 18.04
CA GLU A 82 -0.25 -2.91 17.73
C GLU A 82 0.18 -2.46 16.33
N VAL A 83 -0.68 -2.63 15.32
CA VAL A 83 -0.39 -2.23 13.93
C VAL A 83 -0.31 -0.71 13.79
N VAL A 84 -1.25 0.00 14.42
CA VAL A 84 -1.29 1.47 14.40
C VAL A 84 -0.06 2.06 15.08
N GLU A 85 0.29 1.53 16.26
CA GLU A 85 1.48 1.92 17.01
C GLU A 85 2.77 1.60 16.25
N HIS A 86 2.83 0.46 15.58
CA HIS A 86 4.01 0.08 14.80
C HIS A 86 4.23 1.03 13.60
N ILE A 87 3.16 1.41 12.88
CA ILE A 87 3.24 2.43 11.83
C ILE A 87 3.66 3.79 12.40
N SER A 88 3.12 4.19 13.57
CA SER A 88 3.57 5.43 14.23
C SER A 88 5.07 5.37 14.51
N LYS A 89 5.57 4.28 15.09
CA LYS A 89 7.00 4.08 15.38
C LYS A 89 7.85 4.17 14.10
N MET A 90 7.39 3.62 12.98
CA MET A 90 8.11 3.75 11.71
C MET A 90 8.31 5.22 11.32
N VAL A 91 7.24 6.02 11.41
CA VAL A 91 7.28 7.46 11.12
C VAL A 91 8.13 8.22 12.12
N ASP A 92 7.97 7.95 13.42
CA ASP A 92 8.73 8.58 14.50
C ASP A 92 10.24 8.31 14.38
N HIS A 93 10.62 7.15 13.82
CA HIS A 93 12.00 6.80 13.51
C HIS A 93 12.51 7.40 12.18
N GLY A 94 11.70 8.21 11.49
CA GLY A 94 12.08 8.97 10.30
C GLY A 94 11.83 8.28 8.97
N LEU A 95 11.08 7.15 8.94
CA LEU A 95 10.66 6.52 7.69
C LEU A 95 9.47 7.27 7.10
N LYS A 96 9.47 7.48 5.78
CA LYS A 96 8.29 7.95 5.05
C LYS A 96 7.33 6.79 4.84
N VAL A 97 6.12 6.86 5.40
CA VAL A 97 5.14 5.77 5.31
C VAL A 97 3.91 6.23 4.54
N ALA A 98 3.43 5.38 3.63
CA ALA A 98 2.14 5.53 2.99
C ALA A 98 1.44 4.17 2.87
N ILE A 99 0.11 4.19 3.02
CA ILE A 99 -0.73 3.01 2.81
C ILE A 99 -1.19 3.05 1.35
N TYR A 100 -1.02 1.93 0.65
CA TYR A 100 -1.40 1.76 -0.75
C TYR A 100 -2.46 0.68 -0.83
N THR A 101 -3.67 1.02 -1.28
CA THR A 101 -4.79 0.09 -1.17
C THR A 101 -5.85 0.30 -2.24
N ASN A 102 -6.53 -0.78 -2.59
CA ASN A 102 -7.71 -0.74 -3.45
C ASN A 102 -9.01 -0.52 -2.65
N ALA A 103 -8.91 -0.42 -1.33
CA ALA A 103 -10.03 -0.14 -0.46
C ALA A 103 -10.42 1.35 -0.42
N PHE A 104 -11.64 1.62 0.02
CA PHE A 104 -12.13 2.97 0.29
C PHE A 104 -11.49 3.57 1.56
N GLU A 105 -11.34 4.90 1.57
CA GLU A 105 -10.57 5.65 2.57
C GLU A 105 -11.22 5.67 3.97
N ASP A 106 -12.54 5.47 4.06
CA ASP A 106 -13.36 5.60 5.28
C ASP A 106 -13.05 4.59 6.39
N ARG A 107 -12.05 3.71 6.21
CA ARG A 107 -11.66 2.70 7.20
C ARG A 107 -10.26 2.93 7.77
N PHE A 108 -9.50 3.90 7.25
CA PHE A 108 -8.10 4.13 7.60
C PHE A 108 -7.88 5.26 8.61
N HIS A 109 -8.96 5.78 9.22
CA HIS A 109 -8.93 6.89 10.17
C HIS A 109 -8.00 6.72 11.38
N GLN A 110 -7.62 5.48 11.73
CA GLN A 110 -6.67 5.20 12.80
C GLN A 110 -5.24 5.65 12.47
N PHE A 111 -4.88 5.73 11.18
CA PHE A 111 -3.54 6.07 10.70
C PHE A 111 -3.39 7.58 10.49
N LYS A 112 -3.44 8.34 11.58
CA LYS A 112 -3.35 9.82 11.54
C LYS A 112 -2.00 10.28 10.99
N GLY A 113 -2.03 11.24 10.07
CA GLY A 113 -0.81 11.80 9.45
C GLY A 113 -0.14 10.90 8.42
N ILE A 114 -0.73 9.74 8.11
CA ILE A 114 -0.26 8.82 7.08
C ILE A 114 -1.07 9.05 5.80
N SER A 115 -0.38 9.14 4.66
CA SER A 115 -1.05 9.25 3.37
C SER A 115 -1.65 7.90 2.97
N VAL A 116 -2.92 7.90 2.57
CA VAL A 116 -3.61 6.72 2.02
C VAL A 116 -3.83 6.94 0.53
N VAL A 117 -3.19 6.11 -0.29
CA VAL A 117 -3.27 6.15 -1.75
C VAL A 117 -4.26 5.08 -2.20
N THR A 118 -5.34 5.51 -2.86
CA THR A 118 -6.46 4.66 -3.31
C THR A 118 -6.61 4.64 -4.83
N ASN A 119 -7.48 3.76 -5.34
CA ASN A 119 -7.85 3.61 -6.76
C ASN A 119 -6.69 3.20 -7.68
N VAL A 120 -6.03 2.10 -7.33
CA VAL A 120 -4.85 1.58 -8.00
C VAL A 120 -5.02 0.18 -8.60
#